data_AF-A0A1F0US28-F1
#
_entry.id   AF-A0A1F0US28-F1
#
_cell.length_a   1.000
_cell.length_b   1.000
_cell.length_c   1.000
_cell.angle_alpha   90.00
_cell.angle_beta   90.00
_cell.angle_gamma   90.00
#
_symmetry.space_group_name_H-M   'P 1'
#
loop_
_entity.id
_entity.type
_entity.pdbx_description
1 polymer ?
#
loop_
_entity_poly.entity_id
_entity_poly.type
_entity_poly.pdbx_seq_one_letter_code
_entity_poly.pdbx_strand_id
1 'polypeptide(L)'
;MKTTFSKTSKLIALTMMLLVSFTVFTACGSDDDDESNTVKIDGQETKVVSMTAQETDEDAIIVLGIESIEKNERPLETLNLSLSTKDYGKTVHCESSGITSSLFDNTAKLDRGSQFTVSKNEDGVYKITFQLAQTLGKKTRTVAGKYEGKPNTAK
;
A
#
# COMPACT_ATOMS: atom_id res chain seq x y z
N MET A 1 66.17 22.28 25.62
CA MET A 1 66.22 20.95 24.96
C MET A 1 64.80 20.37 25.01
N LYS A 2 64.22 19.75 23.96
CA LYS A 2 64.49 18.39 23.45
C LYS A 2 64.46 17.35 24.60
N THR A 3 63.59 16.33 24.66
CA THR A 3 62.46 15.92 23.79
C THR A 3 61.40 15.18 24.70
N THR A 4 60.45 14.29 24.34
CA THR A 4 60.21 13.43 23.17
C THR A 4 58.72 13.00 23.01
N PHE A 5 58.46 12.21 21.96
CA PHE A 5 57.27 11.47 21.50
C PHE A 5 56.78 10.36 22.49
N SER A 6 55.69 9.59 22.34
CA SER A 6 54.44 9.60 21.53
C SER A 6 53.54 8.43 21.99
N LYS A 7 52.20 8.56 21.91
CA LYS A 7 51.36 7.51 21.30
C LYS A 7 49.95 7.99 20.95
N THR A 8 49.50 7.68 19.74
CA THR A 8 48.09 7.83 19.31
C THR A 8 47.21 6.73 19.89
N SER A 9 46.00 7.08 20.33
CA SER A 9 44.90 6.12 20.45
C SER A 9 43.67 6.66 19.73
N LYS A 10 43.04 5.84 18.88
CA LYS A 10 41.76 6.16 18.23
C LYS A 10 40.65 5.48 19.02
N LEU A 11 39.59 6.21 19.37
CA LEU A 11 38.26 5.64 19.59
C LEU A 11 37.22 6.76 19.63
N ILE A 12 36.43 6.88 18.56
CA ILE A 12 35.22 7.71 18.54
C ILE A 12 34.09 6.81 19.04
N ALA A 13 33.67 6.98 20.28
CA ALA A 13 32.53 6.28 20.86
C ALA A 13 31.27 7.16 20.78
N LEU A 14 30.60 7.15 19.63
CA LEU A 14 29.32 7.86 19.44
C LEU A 14 28.18 7.05 20.09
N THR A 15 27.97 7.24 21.39
CA THR A 15 26.93 6.52 22.14
C THR A 15 25.56 7.17 21.97
N MET A 16 24.93 6.97 20.81
CA MET A 16 23.50 7.24 20.62
C MET A 16 22.66 6.20 21.38
N MET A 17 22.34 6.48 22.64
CA MET A 17 21.24 5.81 23.34
C MET A 17 19.95 6.62 23.19
N LEU A 18 19.31 6.47 22.03
CA LEU A 18 17.95 6.93 21.81
C LEU A 18 17.00 6.02 22.59
N LEU A 19 16.60 6.44 23.79
CA LEU A 19 15.56 5.77 24.58
C LEU A 19 14.19 5.97 23.90
N VAL A 20 13.90 5.14 22.91
CA VAL A 20 12.56 5.02 22.33
C VAL A 20 11.67 4.30 23.34
N SER A 21 10.66 5.00 23.84
CA SER A 21 9.63 4.41 24.70
C SER A 21 8.81 3.38 23.91
N PHE A 22 9.18 2.10 24.00
CA PHE A 22 8.36 1.02 23.49
C PHE A 22 7.09 0.89 24.32
N THR A 23 6.04 1.59 23.90
CA THR A 23 4.66 1.31 24.32
C THR A 23 4.25 -0.04 23.74
N VAL A 24 4.59 -1.11 24.46
CA VAL A 24 4.08 -2.46 24.16
C VAL A 24 2.57 -2.44 24.30
N PHE A 25 1.86 -2.48 23.16
CA PHE A 25 0.45 -2.77 23.13
C PHE A 25 0.25 -4.21 23.61
N THR A 26 -0.17 -4.37 24.86
CA THR A 26 -0.58 -5.67 25.41
C THR A 26 -1.95 -6.04 24.84
N ALA A 27 -1.98 -6.44 23.57
CA ALA A 27 -3.13 -7.03 22.91
C ALA A 27 -3.40 -8.42 23.49
N CYS A 28 -4.01 -8.44 24.68
CA CYS A 28 -4.50 -9.63 25.36
C CYS A 28 -6.02 -9.58 25.35
N GLY A 29 -6.61 -9.89 24.20
CA GLY A 29 -8.05 -9.96 23.99
C GLY A 29 -8.31 -10.80 22.74
N SER A 30 -9.13 -11.83 22.88
CA SER A 30 -9.54 -12.68 21.76
C SER A 30 -10.71 -12.04 21.02
N ASP A 31 -10.49 -11.71 19.76
CA ASP A 31 -11.54 -11.60 18.74
C ASP A 31 -10.92 -12.02 17.40
N ASP A 32 -11.74 -12.28 16.37
CA ASP A 32 -11.22 -12.44 15.02
C ASP A 32 -10.76 -11.06 14.49
N ASP A 33 -9.46 -10.77 14.60
CA ASP A 33 -8.80 -9.58 14.01
C ASP A 33 -8.81 -9.67 12.47
N ASP A 34 -10.00 -9.50 11.91
CA ASP A 34 -10.27 -9.43 10.48
C ASP A 34 -9.80 -8.07 9.92
N GLU A 35 -8.51 -7.77 10.09
CA GLU A 35 -7.83 -6.60 9.52
C GLU A 35 -7.92 -6.55 7.98
N SER A 36 -8.42 -7.63 7.35
CA SER A 36 -8.66 -7.70 5.91
C SER A 36 -9.45 -6.47 5.45
N ASN A 37 -9.26 -6.10 4.18
CA ASN A 37 -10.05 -5.03 3.56
C ASN A 37 -9.84 -3.62 4.16
N THR A 38 -8.91 -3.42 5.10
CA THR A 38 -8.58 -2.12 5.70
C THR A 38 -7.77 -1.22 4.76
N VAL A 39 -8.12 0.06 4.70
CA VAL A 39 -7.48 1.11 3.87
C VAL A 39 -7.25 2.38 4.69
N LYS A 40 -6.19 3.13 4.38
CA LYS A 40 -5.98 4.50 4.89
C LYS A 40 -5.86 5.48 3.73
N ILE A 41 -6.69 6.52 3.73
CA ILE A 41 -6.67 7.64 2.78
C ILE A 41 -6.16 8.88 3.53
N ASP A 42 -5.03 9.44 3.10
CA ASP A 42 -4.33 10.53 3.78
C ASP A 42 -4.10 10.26 5.29
N GLY A 43 -3.87 8.99 5.64
CA GLY A 43 -3.71 8.50 7.01
C GLY A 43 -5.02 8.21 7.78
N GLN A 44 -6.18 8.63 7.27
CA GLN A 44 -7.49 8.36 7.88
C GLN A 44 -8.01 6.98 7.45
N GLU A 45 -8.49 6.18 8.41
CA GLU A 45 -8.92 4.81 8.18
C GLU A 45 -10.32 4.71 7.53
N THR A 46 -10.42 3.74 6.62
CA THR A 46 -11.63 3.32 5.91
C THR A 46 -11.45 1.87 5.42
N LYS A 47 -12.32 1.38 4.54
CA LYS A 47 -12.30 -0.01 4.06
C LYS A 47 -12.63 -0.15 2.58
N VAL A 48 -12.18 -1.26 1.99
CA VAL A 48 -12.70 -1.79 0.73
C VAL A 48 -14.09 -2.37 1.00
N VAL A 49 -15.07 -2.01 0.17
CA VAL A 49 -16.46 -2.49 0.25
C VAL A 49 -16.88 -3.31 -0.97
N SER A 50 -16.11 -3.26 -2.05
CA SER A 50 -16.30 -4.12 -3.21
C SER A 50 -15.00 -4.37 -3.98
N MET A 51 -14.94 -5.49 -4.67
CA MET A 51 -13.87 -5.83 -5.62
C MET A 51 -14.50 -6.48 -6.85
N THR A 52 -14.05 -6.11 -8.04
CA THR A 52 -14.28 -6.87 -9.26
C THR A 52 -12.95 -7.13 -9.95
N ALA A 53 -12.91 -8.22 -10.73
CA ALA A 53 -11.74 -8.59 -11.53
C ALA A 53 -12.19 -9.02 -12.93
N GLN A 54 -11.43 -8.62 -13.93
CA GLN A 54 -11.49 -9.12 -15.29
C GLN A 54 -10.10 -9.65 -15.66
N GLU A 55 -10.02 -10.91 -16.04
CA GLU A 55 -8.77 -11.59 -16.40
C GLU A 55 -8.85 -12.13 -17.83
N THR A 56 -7.72 -12.09 -18.53
CA THR A 56 -7.39 -12.90 -19.70
C THR A 56 -6.22 -13.82 -19.34
N ASP A 57 -5.71 -14.62 -20.28
CA ASP A 57 -4.50 -15.42 -20.02
C ASP A 57 -3.26 -14.55 -19.79
N GLU A 58 -3.21 -13.34 -20.36
CA GLU A 58 -2.03 -12.45 -20.33
C GLU A 58 -2.14 -11.30 -19.31
N ASP A 59 -3.34 -10.74 -19.13
CA ASP A 59 -3.58 -9.50 -18.37
C ASP A 59 -4.76 -9.62 -17.38
N ALA A 60 -4.68 -8.85 -16.30
CA ALA A 60 -5.71 -8.71 -15.30
C ALA A 60 -5.99 -7.22 -15.01
N ILE A 61 -7.28 -6.90 -14.88
CA ILE A 61 -7.78 -5.59 -14.42
C ILE A 61 -8.58 -5.86 -13.15
N ILE A 62 -8.17 -5.22 -12.05
CA ILE A 62 -8.88 -5.27 -10.77
C ILE A 62 -9.39 -3.88 -10.41
N VAL A 63 -10.63 -3.82 -9.95
CA VAL A 63 -11.29 -2.60 -9.51
C VAL A 63 -11.71 -2.76 -8.05
N LEU A 64 -11.20 -1.91 -7.17
CA LEU A 64 -11.62 -1.85 -5.77
C LEU A 64 -12.52 -0.64 -5.54
N GLY A 65 -13.70 -0.89 -4.97
CA GLY A 65 -14.58 0.14 -4.42
C GLY A 65 -14.23 0.35 -2.95
N ILE A 66 -13.80 1.56 -2.60
CA ILE A 66 -13.32 1.94 -1.26
C ILE A 66 -14.33 2.94 -0.68
N GLU A 67 -14.73 2.78 0.57
CA GLU A 67 -15.61 3.74 1.23
C GLU A 67 -14.87 5.08 1.41
N SER A 68 -15.44 6.19 0.94
CA SER A 68 -14.73 7.48 1.00
C SER A 68 -14.61 8.00 2.43
N ILE A 69 -13.55 8.76 2.70
CA ILE A 69 -13.42 9.60 3.90
C ILE A 69 -14.28 10.87 3.80
N GLU A 70 -14.63 11.30 2.59
CA GLU A 70 -15.39 12.52 2.30
C GLU A 70 -16.84 12.18 1.86
N LYS A 71 -17.49 11.30 2.65
CA LYS A 71 -18.77 10.61 2.36
C LYS A 71 -19.93 11.50 1.87
N ASN A 72 -19.92 12.79 2.23
CA ASN A 72 -20.95 13.75 1.86
C ASN A 72 -20.81 14.29 0.42
N GLU A 73 -19.60 14.23 -0.16
CA GLU A 73 -19.31 14.66 -1.53
C GLU A 73 -19.30 13.47 -2.50
N ARG A 74 -18.75 12.33 -2.06
CA ARG A 74 -18.67 11.08 -2.82
C ARG A 74 -18.74 9.88 -1.86
N PRO A 75 -19.64 8.90 -2.06
CA PRO A 75 -19.80 7.79 -1.10
C PRO A 75 -18.75 6.69 -1.28
N LEU A 76 -18.35 6.40 -2.53
CA LEU A 76 -17.30 5.43 -2.86
C LEU A 76 -16.24 6.05 -3.75
N GLU A 77 -14.99 5.72 -3.44
CA GLU A 77 -13.82 5.92 -4.27
C GLU A 77 -13.52 4.66 -5.09
N THR A 78 -12.87 4.85 -6.24
CA THR A 78 -12.43 3.73 -7.09
C THR A 78 -10.91 3.71 -7.19
N LEU A 79 -10.34 2.51 -7.05
CA LEU A 79 -8.95 2.20 -7.37
C LEU A 79 -8.94 1.14 -8.49
N ASN A 80 -8.34 1.49 -9.64
CA ASN A 80 -8.10 0.56 -10.74
C ASN A 80 -6.63 0.13 -10.74
N LEU A 81 -6.40 -1.18 -10.87
CA LEU A 81 -5.07 -1.79 -10.99
C LEU A 81 -5.06 -2.68 -12.24
N SER A 82 -4.18 -2.39 -13.21
CA SER A 82 -3.89 -3.31 -14.31
C SER A 82 -2.50 -3.91 -14.16
N LEU A 83 -2.36 -5.21 -14.41
CA LEU A 83 -1.09 -5.93 -14.42
C LEU A 83 -1.19 -7.17 -15.29
N SER A 84 -0.06 -7.72 -15.71
CA SER A 84 -0.03 -9.00 -16.40
C SER A 84 -0.17 -10.15 -15.39
N THR A 85 -0.92 -11.20 -15.74
CA THR A 85 -1.19 -12.38 -14.88
C THR A 85 0.10 -13.05 -14.38
N LYS A 86 1.14 -13.10 -15.22
CA LYS A 86 2.47 -13.62 -14.90
C LYS A 86 3.18 -12.89 -13.75
N ASP A 87 2.70 -11.71 -13.37
CA ASP A 87 3.26 -10.86 -12.32
C ASP A 87 2.45 -10.93 -11.00
N TYR A 88 1.48 -11.83 -10.91
CA TYR A 88 0.84 -12.20 -9.64
C TYR A 88 1.90 -12.70 -8.62
N GLY A 89 1.72 -12.31 -7.36
CA GLY A 89 2.66 -12.55 -6.26
C GLY A 89 3.87 -11.61 -6.23
N LYS A 90 4.05 -10.72 -7.21
CA LYS A 90 5.16 -9.77 -7.27
C LYS A 90 4.71 -8.34 -6.93
N THR A 91 5.64 -7.54 -6.41
CA THR A 91 5.46 -6.09 -6.31
C THR A 91 5.53 -5.46 -7.70
N VAL A 92 4.44 -4.83 -8.13
CA VAL A 92 4.32 -4.05 -9.35
C VAL A 92 4.48 -2.58 -9.00
N HIS A 93 5.44 -1.89 -9.62
CA HIS A 93 5.62 -0.45 -9.51
C HIS A 93 4.82 0.26 -10.61
N CYS A 94 4.01 1.26 -10.26
CA CYS A 94 3.05 1.89 -11.17
C CYS A 94 3.68 2.73 -12.28
N GLU A 95 4.95 3.13 -12.14
CA GLU A 95 5.73 3.73 -13.23
C GLU A 95 6.15 2.75 -14.35
N SER A 96 5.90 1.45 -14.20
CA SER A 96 6.33 0.43 -15.17
C SER A 96 5.54 0.51 -16.48
N SER A 97 6.22 0.29 -17.62
CA SER A 97 5.60 0.28 -18.94
C SER A 97 4.51 -0.80 -19.06
N GLY A 98 3.31 -0.40 -19.48
CA GLY A 98 2.14 -1.29 -19.61
C GLY A 98 1.16 -1.20 -18.43
N ILE A 99 1.58 -0.68 -17.28
CA ILE A 99 0.70 -0.53 -16.11
C ILE A 99 -0.21 0.69 -16.29
N THR A 100 -1.52 0.46 -16.17
CA THR A 100 -2.58 1.47 -16.17
C THR A 100 -3.32 1.40 -14.85
N SER A 101 -2.74 2.02 -13.83
CA SER A 101 -3.36 2.16 -12.50
C SER A 101 -3.81 3.61 -12.27
N SER A 102 -4.94 3.77 -11.59
CA SER A 102 -5.54 5.07 -11.29
C SER A 102 -6.43 5.02 -10.04
N LEU A 103 -6.64 6.16 -9.40
CA LEU A 103 -7.21 6.27 -8.06
C LEU A 103 -7.99 7.59 -7.96
N PHE A 104 -9.26 7.56 -7.54
CA PHE A 104 -10.18 8.71 -7.47
C PHE A 104 -10.56 9.36 -8.82
N ASP A 105 -9.58 9.64 -9.67
CA ASP A 105 -9.71 10.12 -11.04
C ASP A 105 -9.01 9.12 -11.98
N ASN A 106 -9.78 8.55 -12.91
CA ASN A 106 -9.30 7.54 -13.83
C ASN A 106 -8.46 8.11 -15.00
N THR A 107 -8.41 9.42 -15.17
CA THR A 107 -7.63 10.11 -16.22
C THR A 107 -6.20 10.42 -15.79
N ALA A 108 -5.92 10.46 -14.49
CA ALA A 108 -4.61 10.76 -13.93
C ALA A 108 -3.85 9.49 -13.53
N LYS A 109 -2.57 9.43 -13.90
CA LYS A 109 -1.65 8.36 -13.49
C LYS A 109 -1.28 8.50 -12.02
N LEU A 110 -0.96 7.39 -11.38
CA LEU A 110 -0.37 7.38 -10.03
C LEU A 110 1.06 7.96 -10.04
N ASP A 111 1.45 8.53 -8.91
CA ASP A 111 2.75 9.16 -8.74
C ASP A 111 3.88 8.10 -8.62
N ARG A 112 5.09 8.45 -9.05
CA ARG A 112 6.30 7.60 -9.00
C ARG A 112 6.52 7.01 -7.60
N GLY A 113 6.79 5.72 -7.52
CA GLY A 113 6.95 5.00 -6.24
C GLY A 113 5.63 4.47 -5.66
N SER A 114 4.49 4.75 -6.31
CA SER A 114 3.27 3.97 -6.10
C SER A 114 3.50 2.52 -6.49
N GLN A 115 3.09 1.58 -5.65
CA GLN A 115 3.29 0.16 -5.86
C GLN A 115 2.16 -0.68 -5.26
N PHE A 116 1.95 -1.85 -5.83
CA PHE A 116 0.96 -2.81 -5.35
C PHE A 116 1.41 -4.26 -5.59
N THR A 117 0.80 -5.21 -4.89
CA THR A 117 0.93 -6.64 -5.14
C THR A 117 -0.47 -7.22 -5.25
N VAL A 118 -0.72 -8.03 -6.28
CA VAL A 118 -1.90 -8.88 -6.39
C VAL A 118 -1.42 -10.32 -6.32
N SER A 119 -2.06 -11.17 -5.53
CA SER A 119 -2.01 -12.61 -5.70
C SER A 119 -3.41 -13.20 -5.63
N LYS A 120 -3.56 -14.42 -6.14
CA LYS A 120 -4.83 -15.14 -6.24
C LYS A 120 -4.58 -16.61 -5.95
N ASN A 121 -5.43 -17.24 -5.15
CA ASN A 121 -5.34 -18.68 -4.86
C ASN A 121 -6.24 -19.52 -5.78
N GLU A 122 -6.15 -20.84 -5.67
CA GLU A 122 -6.92 -21.79 -6.49
C GLU A 122 -8.45 -21.66 -6.27
N ASP A 123 -8.89 -21.24 -5.07
CA ASP A 123 -10.30 -20.94 -4.79
C ASP A 123 -10.82 -19.64 -5.44
N GLY A 124 -9.95 -18.85 -6.08
CA GLY A 124 -10.28 -17.54 -6.61
C GLY A 124 -10.39 -16.43 -5.54
N VAL A 125 -9.81 -16.63 -4.35
CA VAL A 125 -9.58 -15.56 -3.37
C VAL A 125 -8.37 -14.75 -3.81
N TYR A 126 -8.53 -13.44 -3.91
CA TYR A 126 -7.47 -12.49 -4.18
C TYR A 126 -6.95 -11.93 -2.85
N LYS A 127 -5.63 -11.78 -2.75
CA LYS A 127 -4.94 -11.00 -1.71
C LYS A 127 -4.26 -9.83 -2.40
N ILE A 128 -4.56 -8.62 -1.99
CA ILE A 128 -4.02 -7.40 -2.62
C ILE A 128 -3.44 -6.52 -1.53
N THR A 129 -2.26 -5.96 -1.76
CA THR A 129 -1.69 -4.89 -0.94
C THR A 129 -1.27 -3.73 -1.84
N PHE A 130 -1.42 -2.50 -1.37
CA PHE A 130 -1.11 -1.31 -2.16
C PHE A 130 -0.60 -0.16 -1.28
N GLN A 131 0.31 0.63 -1.84
CA GLN A 131 0.81 1.89 -1.29
C GLN A 131 0.99 2.85 -2.47
N LEU A 132 0.08 3.81 -2.60
CA LEU A 132 -0.13 4.62 -3.79
C LEU A 132 -0.19 6.10 -3.43
N ALA A 133 0.13 6.95 -4.40
CA ALA A 133 -0.17 8.37 -4.38
C ALA A 133 -0.70 8.82 -5.75
N GLN A 134 -1.51 9.88 -5.77
CA GLN A 134 -1.91 10.54 -7.01
C GLN A 134 -1.95 12.06 -6.78
N THR A 135 -1.28 12.81 -7.65
CA THR A 135 -1.23 14.28 -7.56
C THR A 135 -2.12 14.93 -8.62
N LEU A 136 -3.21 15.56 -8.16
CA LEU A 136 -4.12 16.35 -8.98
C LEU A 136 -3.83 17.85 -8.79
N GLY A 137 -3.15 18.44 -9.78
CA GLY A 137 -2.79 19.86 -9.81
C GLY A 137 -1.78 20.26 -8.73
N LYS A 138 -2.27 20.58 -7.53
CA LYS A 138 -1.45 20.91 -6.34
C LYS A 138 -1.80 20.08 -5.10
N LYS A 139 -2.76 19.14 -5.18
CA LYS A 139 -3.17 18.26 -4.08
C LYS A 139 -2.71 16.84 -4.40
N THR A 140 -1.75 16.34 -3.65
CA THR A 140 -1.44 14.91 -3.59
C THR A 140 -2.40 14.24 -2.62
N ARG A 141 -2.95 13.10 -3.00
CA ARG A 141 -3.60 12.14 -2.10
C ARG A 141 -2.69 10.92 -1.93
N THR A 142 -2.75 10.30 -0.76
CA THR A 142 -2.04 9.07 -0.44
C THR A 142 -3.00 7.97 -0.01
N VAL A 143 -2.80 6.74 -0.49
CA VAL A 143 -3.67 5.59 -0.20
C VAL A 143 -2.82 4.35 0.02
N ALA A 144 -2.94 3.76 1.20
CA ALA A 144 -2.31 2.48 1.53
C ALA A 144 -3.34 1.52 2.12
N GLY A 145 -3.27 0.23 1.80
CA GLY A 145 -4.28 -0.71 2.27
C GLY A 145 -4.04 -2.15 1.84
N LYS A 146 -4.95 -3.02 2.29
CA LYS A 146 -5.01 -4.43 1.92
C LYS A 146 -6.45 -4.86 1.62
N TYR A 147 -6.61 -5.83 0.72
CA TYR A 147 -7.87 -6.49 0.41
C TYR A 147 -7.66 -8.00 0.47
N GLU A 148 -8.63 -8.73 1.03
CA GLU A 148 -8.72 -10.18 0.89
C GLU A 148 -10.18 -10.60 0.70
N GLY A 149 -10.44 -11.35 -0.37
CA GLY A 149 -11.78 -11.81 -0.71
C GLY A 149 -11.90 -12.32 -2.15
N LYS A 150 -13.10 -12.75 -2.52
CA LYS A 150 -13.44 -13.12 -3.91
C LYS A 150 -14.10 -11.93 -4.63
N PRO A 151 -14.02 -11.83 -5.96
CA PRO A 151 -14.73 -10.80 -6.70
C PRO A 151 -16.23 -10.86 -6.42
N ASN A 152 -16.84 -9.69 -6.20
CA ASN A 152 -18.29 -9.57 -6.16
C ASN A 152 -18.82 -9.89 -7.56
N THR A 153 -19.42 -11.07 -7.73
CA THR A 153 -20.26 -11.34 -8.90
C THR A 153 -21.40 -10.32 -8.92
N ALA A 154 -21.52 -9.60 -10.03
CA ALA A 154 -22.73 -8.83 -10.30
C ALA A 154 -23.93 -9.78 -10.30
N LYS A 155 -24.97 -9.42 -9.55
CA LYS A 155 -26.27 -10.09 -9.53
C LYS A 155 -27.23 -9.41 -10.50
#